data_AF-B4Q5Q5-F1
#
_entry.id   AF-B4Q5Q5-F1
#
_cell.length_a   1.000
_cell.length_b   1.000
_cell.length_c   1.000
_cell.angle_alpha   90.00
_cell.angle_beta   90.00
_cell.angle_gamma   90.00
#
_symmetry.space_group_name_H-M   'P 1'
#
loop_
_entity.id
_entity.type
_entity.pdbx_description
1 polymer ?
#
loop_
_entity_poly.entity_id
_entity_poly.type
_entity_poly.pdbx_seq_one_letter_code
_entity_poly.pdbx_strand_id
1 'polypeptide(L)'
;METAEGCIPEVGASDADLQELVKKQPASTYAGKCLRACVMKSFGVLGADGKLDTEAGREKAKQYTGNDPAKLKIALEIGDTCAAITVPDDHCEAAEAYGACFKGEAKKHGLF
;
A
#
# COMPACT_ATOMS: atom_id res chain seq x y z
N MET A 1 -4.65 4.79 -11.50
CA MET A 1 -5.11 3.45 -11.92
C MET A 1 -4.16 2.85 -12.95
N GLU A 2 -3.54 3.66 -13.82
CA GLU A 2 -2.49 3.22 -14.77
C GLU A 2 -1.36 2.39 -14.14
N THR A 3 -0.95 2.69 -12.91
CA THR A 3 0.09 1.92 -12.20
C THR A 3 -0.33 0.50 -11.83
N ALA A 4 -1.61 0.23 -11.57
CA ALA A 4 -2.06 -1.13 -11.27
C ALA A 4 -2.17 -1.97 -12.56
N GLU A 5 -2.66 -1.37 -13.65
CA GLU A 5 -2.83 -2.04 -14.94
C GLU A 5 -1.48 -2.48 -15.54
N GLY A 6 -0.42 -1.69 -15.38
CA GLY A 6 0.94 -2.08 -15.78
C GLY A 6 1.54 -3.22 -14.94
N CYS A 7 1.17 -3.30 -13.66
CA CYS A 7 1.68 -4.31 -12.73
C CYS A 7 1.03 -5.69 -12.90
N ILE A 8 -0.21 -5.77 -13.41
CA ILE A 8 -0.94 -7.03 -13.61
C ILE A 8 -0.13 -8.05 -14.44
N PRO A 9 0.32 -7.72 -15.68
CA PRO A 9 1.09 -8.66 -16.48
C PRO A 9 2.50 -8.92 -15.91
N GLU A 10 3.09 -7.98 -15.17
CA GLU A 10 4.44 -8.12 -14.60
C GLU A 10 4.49 -9.19 -13.51
N VAL A 11 3.45 -9.23 -12.66
CA VAL A 11 3.38 -10.16 -11.51
C VAL A 11 2.48 -11.37 -11.76
N GLY A 12 1.89 -11.47 -12.96
CA GLY A 12 0.94 -12.52 -13.31
C GLY A 12 -0.36 -12.46 -12.49
N ALA A 13 -0.79 -11.27 -12.09
CA ALA A 13 -2.06 -11.09 -11.38
C ALA A 13 -3.26 -11.24 -12.32
N SER A 14 -4.41 -11.50 -11.73
CA SER A 14 -5.69 -11.59 -12.44
C SER A 14 -6.55 -10.35 -12.19
N ASP A 15 -7.63 -10.21 -12.96
CA ASP A 15 -8.64 -9.17 -12.71
C ASP A 15 -9.26 -9.30 -11.31
N ALA A 16 -9.34 -10.52 -10.76
CA ALA A 16 -9.83 -10.74 -9.39
C ALA A 16 -8.90 -10.09 -8.36
N ASP A 17 -7.58 -10.20 -8.53
CA ASP A 17 -6.60 -9.57 -7.66
C ASP A 17 -6.66 -8.03 -7.76
N LEU A 18 -6.88 -7.50 -8.97
CA LEU A 18 -7.13 -6.08 -9.17
C LEU A 18 -8.42 -5.62 -8.45
N GLN A 19 -9.49 -6.41 -8.54
CA GLN A 19 -10.74 -6.10 -7.85
C GLN A 19 -10.57 -6.09 -6.33
N GLU A 20 -9.80 -7.03 -5.77
CA GLU A 20 -9.46 -7.04 -4.35
C GLU A 20 -8.68 -5.78 -3.96
N LEU A 21 -7.70 -5.37 -4.77
CA LEU A 21 -6.93 -4.15 -4.57
C LEU A 21 -7.83 -2.91 -4.56
N VAL A 22 -8.70 -2.76 -5.57
CA VAL A 22 -9.62 -1.62 -5.70
C VAL A 22 -10.62 -1.57 -4.54
N LYS A 23 -11.13 -2.74 -4.12
CA LYS A 23 -12.02 -2.88 -2.96
C LYS A 23 -11.29 -2.79 -1.63
N LYS A 24 -9.96 -2.61 -1.63
CA LYS A 24 -9.11 -2.55 -0.45
C LYS A 24 -9.28 -3.79 0.43
N GLN A 25 -9.51 -4.94 -0.19
CA GLN A 25 -9.55 -6.26 0.44
C GLN A 25 -8.13 -6.82 0.54
N PRO A 26 -7.86 -7.74 1.48
CA PRO A 26 -6.61 -8.49 1.51
C PRO A 26 -6.42 -9.30 0.23
N ALA A 27 -5.18 -9.63 -0.13
CA ALA A 27 -4.93 -10.54 -1.25
C ALA A 27 -5.39 -11.94 -0.89
N SER A 28 -6.14 -12.56 -1.80
CA SER A 28 -6.39 -14.00 -1.74
C SER A 28 -5.26 -14.82 -2.37
N THR A 29 -4.42 -14.20 -3.22
CA THR A 29 -3.36 -14.88 -3.97
C THR A 29 -1.99 -14.21 -3.78
N TYR A 30 -0.91 -14.96 -3.99
CA TYR A 30 0.45 -14.42 -4.00
C TYR A 30 0.65 -13.38 -5.11
N ALA A 31 0.08 -13.61 -6.30
CA ALA A 31 0.13 -12.64 -7.39
C ALA A 31 -0.55 -11.32 -7.01
N GLY A 32 -1.67 -11.36 -6.27
CA GLY A 32 -2.32 -10.17 -5.73
C GLY A 32 -1.53 -9.44 -4.64
N LYS A 33 -0.67 -10.15 -3.88
CA LYS A 33 0.31 -9.52 -2.97
C LYS A 33 1.40 -8.82 -3.77
N CYS A 34 1.94 -9.47 -4.79
CA CYS A 34 2.94 -8.88 -5.67
C CYS A 34 2.39 -7.70 -6.47
N LEU A 35 1.11 -7.73 -6.86
CA LEU A 35 0.43 -6.59 -7.48
C LEU A 35 0.45 -5.36 -6.55
N ARG A 36 0.17 -5.56 -5.25
CA ARG A 36 0.30 -4.48 -4.24
C ARG A 36 1.73 -3.98 -4.14
N ALA A 37 2.72 -4.87 -4.09
CA ALA A 37 4.12 -4.48 -4.04
C ALA A 37 4.54 -3.65 -5.25
N CYS A 38 4.18 -4.08 -6.46
CA CYS A 38 4.48 -3.37 -7.70
C CYS A 38 3.82 -1.99 -7.73
N VAL A 39 2.56 -1.89 -7.31
CA VAL A 39 1.86 -0.61 -7.21
C VAL A 39 2.55 0.29 -6.18
N MET A 40 2.83 -0.21 -4.98
CA MET A 40 3.51 0.57 -3.94
C MET A 40 4.90 1.06 -4.37
N LYS A 41 5.67 0.23 -5.08
CA LYS A 41 6.96 0.62 -5.68
C LYS A 41 6.79 1.70 -6.75
N SER A 42 5.79 1.56 -7.62
CA SER A 42 5.49 2.55 -8.65
C SER A 42 5.05 3.89 -8.07
N PHE A 43 4.39 3.88 -6.91
CA PHE A 43 4.07 5.09 -6.16
C PHE A 43 5.25 5.63 -5.34
N GLY A 44 6.35 4.89 -5.24
CA GLY A 44 7.53 5.25 -4.44
C GLY A 44 7.34 5.06 -2.93
N VAL A 45 6.24 4.47 -2.47
CA VAL A 45 6.00 4.20 -1.03
C VAL A 45 6.72 2.97 -0.53
N LEU A 46 7.03 2.02 -1.42
CA LEU A 46 7.84 0.84 -1.09
C LEU A 46 9.19 0.98 -1.77
N GLY A 47 10.26 1.01 -0.96
CA GLY A 47 11.63 1.07 -1.42
C GLY A 47 12.07 -0.20 -2.15
N ALA A 48 13.26 -0.13 -2.76
CA ALA A 48 13.88 -1.27 -3.41
C ALA A 48 14.26 -2.40 -2.43
N ASP A 49 14.41 -2.06 -1.14
CA ASP A 49 14.68 -2.96 -0.02
C ASP A 49 13.41 -3.59 0.58
N GLY A 50 12.24 -3.34 -0.02
CA GLY A 50 10.97 -3.88 0.46
C GLY A 50 10.46 -3.21 1.73
N LYS A 51 11.01 -2.06 2.13
CA LYS A 51 10.54 -1.28 3.29
C LYS A 51 9.78 -0.05 2.86
N LEU A 52 8.95 0.47 3.76
CA LEU A 52 8.23 1.71 3.50
C LEU A 52 9.21 2.89 3.45
N ASP A 53 9.18 3.61 2.34
CA ASP A 53 9.79 4.93 2.22
C ASP A 53 8.82 5.94 2.84
N THR A 54 9.07 6.31 4.09
CA THR A 54 8.21 7.23 4.81
C THR A 54 8.21 8.59 4.14
N GLU A 55 9.35 9.10 3.67
CA GLU A 55 9.45 10.42 3.04
C GLU A 55 8.58 10.51 1.79
N ALA A 56 8.74 9.56 0.86
CA ALA A 56 7.90 9.47 -0.33
C ALA A 56 6.43 9.21 0.03
N GLY A 57 6.18 8.40 1.06
CA GLY A 57 4.84 8.15 1.59
C GLY A 57 4.14 9.38 2.12
N ARG A 58 4.85 10.30 2.77
CA ARG A 58 4.27 11.58 3.23
C ARG A 58 3.84 12.46 2.06
N GLU A 59 4.59 12.46 0.97
CA GLU A 59 4.22 13.21 -0.25
C GLU A 59 2.97 12.59 -0.90
N LYS A 60 2.94 11.26 -1.04
CA LYS A 60 1.77 10.55 -1.59
C LYS A 60 0.54 10.67 -0.69
N ALA A 61 0.71 10.70 0.62
CA ALA A 61 -0.39 10.92 1.57
C ALA A 61 -1.12 12.23 1.27
N LYS A 62 -0.41 13.33 0.95
CA LYS A 62 -1.04 14.61 0.57
C LYS A 62 -1.89 14.48 -0.70
N GLN A 63 -1.38 13.76 -1.70
CA GLN A 63 -2.10 13.49 -2.95
C GLN A 63 -3.36 12.66 -2.69
N TYR A 64 -3.27 11.65 -1.82
CA TYR A 64 -4.37 10.74 -1.51
C TYR A 64 -5.46 11.35 -0.63
N THR A 65 -5.10 12.23 0.30
CA THR A 65 -6.04 12.88 1.22
C THR A 65 -6.65 14.17 0.68
N GLY A 66 -6.23 14.61 -0.51
CA GLY A 66 -6.75 15.82 -1.15
C GLY A 66 -6.41 17.10 -0.38
N ASN A 67 -5.27 17.13 0.31
CA ASN A 67 -4.85 18.21 1.22
C ASN A 67 -5.79 18.49 2.41
N ASP A 68 -6.70 17.58 2.75
CA ASP A 68 -7.44 17.68 4.01
C ASP A 68 -6.45 17.51 5.18
N PRO A 69 -6.25 18.53 6.04
CA PRO A 69 -5.21 18.51 7.05
C PRO A 69 -5.48 17.47 8.15
N ALA A 70 -6.74 17.16 8.44
CA ALA A 70 -7.09 16.14 9.43
C ALA A 70 -6.79 14.74 8.89
N LYS A 71 -7.19 14.47 7.63
CA LYS A 71 -6.89 13.18 6.97
C LYS A 71 -5.41 13.02 6.69
N LEU A 72 -4.72 14.09 6.32
CA LEU A 72 -3.27 14.08 6.11
C LEU A 72 -2.54 13.72 7.40
N LYS A 73 -2.87 14.37 8.53
CA LYS A 73 -2.27 14.04 9.83
C LYS A 73 -2.42 12.55 10.16
N ILE A 74 -3.63 12.01 9.98
CA ILE A 74 -3.90 10.59 10.20
C ILE A 74 -3.07 9.73 9.24
N ALA A 75 -3.05 10.04 7.94
CA ALA A 75 -2.27 9.26 6.96
C ALA A 75 -0.76 9.26 7.26
N LEU A 76 -0.22 10.36 7.80
CA LEU A 76 1.17 10.45 8.25
C LEU A 76 1.42 9.58 9.49
N GLU A 77 0.54 9.64 10.48
CA GLU A 77 0.61 8.79 11.69
C GLU A 77 0.54 7.30 11.35
N ILE A 78 -0.34 6.93 10.40
CA ILE A 78 -0.45 5.58 9.86
C ILE A 78 0.83 5.16 9.15
N GLY A 79 1.39 6.03 8.31
CA GLY A 79 2.66 5.81 7.62
C GLY A 79 3.80 5.49 8.58
N ASP A 80 3.99 6.34 9.59
CA ASP A 80 5.04 6.19 10.60
C ASP A 80 4.83 4.93 11.47
N THR A 81 3.57 4.64 11.84
CA THR A 81 3.23 3.44 12.63
C THR A 81 3.51 2.15 11.84
N CYS A 82 3.09 2.12 10.57
CA CYS A 82 3.24 0.94 9.75
C CYS A 82 4.67 0.74 9.26
N ALA A 83 5.47 1.80 9.11
CA ALA A 83 6.90 1.68 8.81
C ALA A 83 7.71 1.04 9.94
N ALA A 84 7.20 1.06 11.18
CA ALA A 84 7.86 0.45 12.33
C ALA A 84 7.56 -1.06 12.49
N ILE A 85 6.66 -1.64 11.69
CA ILE A 85 6.34 -3.07 11.80
C ILE A 85 7.48 -3.92 11.22
N THR A 86 7.65 -5.12 11.76
CA THR A 86 8.54 -6.11 11.14
C THR A 86 7.80 -6.76 9.98
N VAL A 87 8.40 -6.74 8.80
CA VAL A 87 7.86 -7.38 7.59
C VAL A 87 8.78 -8.50 7.10
N PRO A 88 8.26 -9.48 6.36
CA PRO A 88 9.08 -10.49 5.68
C PRO A 88 10.05 -9.87 4.67
N ASP A 89 11.14 -10.58 4.36
CA ASP A 89 12.08 -10.18 3.30
C ASP A 89 11.46 -10.26 1.89
N ASP A 90 10.44 -11.10 1.72
CA ASP A 90 9.66 -11.17 0.50
C ASP A 90 8.87 -9.87 0.32
N HIS A 91 9.20 -9.10 -0.72
CA HIS A 91 8.60 -7.81 -1.01
C HIS A 91 7.09 -7.87 -1.24
N CYS A 92 6.56 -8.99 -1.77
CA CYS A 92 5.14 -9.19 -1.97
C CYS A 92 4.43 -9.38 -0.62
N GLU A 93 4.98 -10.23 0.24
CA GLU A 93 4.47 -10.44 1.59
C GLU A 93 4.62 -9.18 2.46
N ALA A 94 5.71 -8.45 2.31
CA ALA A 94 5.92 -7.16 2.97
C ALA A 94 4.86 -6.14 2.58
N ALA A 95 4.57 -6.01 1.28
CA ALA A 95 3.53 -5.10 0.79
C ALA A 95 2.14 -5.45 1.33
N GLU A 96 1.83 -6.74 1.46
CA GLU A 96 0.57 -7.19 2.08
C GLU A 96 0.55 -6.87 3.58
N ALA A 97 1.65 -7.08 4.30
CA ALA A 97 1.75 -6.74 5.73
C ALA A 97 1.57 -5.23 5.97
N TYR A 98 2.24 -4.39 5.17
CA TYR A 98 2.05 -2.94 5.22
C TYR A 98 0.62 -2.54 4.83
N GLY A 99 0.05 -3.13 3.78
CA GLY A 99 -1.33 -2.88 3.36
C GLY A 99 -2.36 -3.24 4.44
N ALA A 100 -2.15 -4.36 5.14
CA ALA A 100 -2.97 -4.77 6.28
C ALA A 100 -2.86 -3.79 7.44
N CYS A 101 -1.63 -3.34 7.76
CA CYS A 101 -1.41 -2.31 8.79
C CYS A 101 -2.12 -1.00 8.42
N PHE A 102 -1.92 -0.50 7.19
CA PHE A 102 -2.57 0.72 6.71
C PHE A 102 -4.08 0.65 6.81
N LYS A 103 -4.68 -0.47 6.38
CA LYS A 103 -6.13 -0.66 6.49
C LYS A 103 -6.60 -0.72 7.94
N GLY A 104 -5.87 -1.43 8.79
CA GLY A 104 -6.17 -1.56 10.22
C GLY A 104 -6.16 -0.20 10.93
N GLU A 105 -5.10 0.57 10.76
CA GLU A 105 -4.98 1.90 11.35
C GLU A 105 -5.98 2.88 10.73
N ALA A 106 -6.14 2.89 9.41
CA ALA A 106 -7.13 3.76 8.76
C ALA A 106 -8.57 3.49 9.25
N LYS A 107 -8.92 2.23 9.55
CA LYS A 107 -10.21 1.90 10.18
C LYS A 107 -10.30 2.39 11.63
N LYS A 108 -9.23 2.30 12.42
CA LYS A 108 -9.18 2.84 13.80
C LYS A 108 -9.37 4.36 13.82
N HIS A 109 -8.83 5.05 12.83
CA HIS A 109 -8.90 6.50 12.70
C HIS A 109 -10.11 7.01 11.89
N GLY A 110 -11.01 6.13 11.43
CA GLY A 110 -12.25 6.52 10.75
C GLY A 110 -12.08 7.05 9.32
N LEU A 111 -11.01 6.64 8.61
CA LEU A 111 -10.78 6.96 7.19
C LEU A 111 -11.51 6.01 6.22
N PHE A 112 -12.13 4.95 6.74
CA PHE A 112 -12.86 3.90 6.01
C PHE A 112 -14.21 3.60 6.61
#